data_AF-A0A916WNK0-F1
#
_entry.id   AF-A0A916WNK0-F1
#
_cell.length_a   1.000
_cell.length_b   1.000
_cell.length_c   1.000
_cell.angle_alpha   90.00
_cell.angle_beta   90.00
_cell.angle_gamma   90.00
#
_symmetry.space_group_name_H-M   'P 1'
#
loop_
_entity.id
_entity.type
_entity.pdbx_description
1 polymer ?
#
loop_
_entity_poly.entity_id
_entity_poly.type
_entity_poly.pdbx_seq_one_letter_code
_entity_poly.pdbx_strand_id
1 'polypeptide(L)'
;MGDMSAEPSMEEILSSIKRIIAEEGEGPVRARRAPRTAPPAPPAAPVEADDEGEVLELSDPILPVPAEVSPPVVVDDDIAEEVEEQEPVMADSHVADPAPAVRAAAPSPAAGSILSAGAAEASRNALDNLSRLIVRAESPSSPKADDNTLEGLVRAMLRPMLAEWLDTHLPAMVEEMVAAEIAKITRAPR
;
A
#
# COMPACT_ATOMS: atom_id res chain seq x y z
N MET A 1 -30.88 31.34 15.83
CA MET A 1 -30.67 31.04 14.41
C MET A 1 -29.19 30.76 14.23
N GLY A 2 -28.79 29.50 14.42
CA GLY A 2 -27.41 29.06 14.19
C GLY A 2 -27.29 28.60 12.75
N ASP A 3 -26.35 29.17 12.00
CA ASP A 3 -26.05 28.75 10.64
C ASP A 3 -25.69 27.26 10.66
N MET A 4 -26.56 26.48 10.01
CA MET A 4 -26.39 25.06 9.75
C MET A 4 -25.07 24.88 9.01
N SER A 5 -24.27 23.92 9.47
CA SER A 5 -23.02 23.43 8.88
C SER A 5 -22.94 23.71 7.38
N ALA A 6 -22.22 24.77 7.03
CA ALA A 6 -21.65 24.91 5.70
C ALA A 6 -20.53 23.87 5.62
N GLU A 7 -20.90 22.60 5.42
CA GLU A 7 -19.95 21.61 4.96
C GLU A 7 -19.39 22.17 3.65
N PRO A 8 -18.07 22.50 3.60
CA PRO A 8 -17.52 23.18 2.45
C PRO A 8 -17.75 22.32 1.21
N SER A 9 -18.24 22.95 0.14
CA SER A 9 -18.45 22.26 -1.13
C SER A 9 -17.13 21.68 -1.62
N MET A 10 -17.17 20.53 -2.29
CA MET A 10 -15.98 19.86 -2.85
C MET A 10 -15.09 20.82 -3.65
N GLU A 11 -15.69 21.77 -4.37
CA GLU A 11 -14.98 22.78 -5.14
C GLU A 11 -14.25 23.81 -4.26
N GLU A 12 -14.80 24.14 -3.10
CA GLU A 12 -14.18 25.02 -2.10
C GLU A 12 -13.00 24.33 -1.42
N ILE A 13 -13.14 23.04 -1.12
CA ILE A 13 -12.05 22.20 -0.59
C ILE A 13 -10.89 22.18 -1.59
N LEU A 14 -11.17 21.92 -2.88
CA LEU A 14 -10.15 21.89 -3.93
C LEU A 14 -9.52 23.26 -4.19
N SER A 15 -10.32 24.33 -4.09
CA SER A 15 -9.84 25.71 -4.25
C SER A 15 -8.95 26.14 -3.08
N SER A 16 -9.28 25.73 -1.86
CA SER A 16 -8.48 25.98 -0.65
C SER A 16 -7.12 25.28 -0.74
N ILE A 17 -7.10 24.00 -1.13
CA ILE A 17 -5.85 23.23 -1.32
C ILE A 17 -4.99 23.87 -2.42
N LYS A 18 -5.59 24.23 -3.57
CA LYS A 18 -4.89 24.89 -4.68
C LYS A 18 -4.29 26.24 -4.28
N ARG A 19 -5.00 27.01 -3.46
CA ARG A 19 -4.52 28.29 -2.94
C ARG A 19 -3.36 28.10 -1.97
N ILE A 20 -3.44 27.18 -1.02
CA ILE A 20 -2.37 26.92 -0.04
C ILE A 20 -1.10 26.48 -0.77
N ILE A 21 -1.17 25.57 -1.74
CA ILE A 21 0.01 25.11 -2.48
C ILE A 21 0.65 26.25 -3.30
N ALA A 22 -0.16 27.13 -3.89
CA ALA A 22 0.34 28.28 -4.62
C ALA A 22 0.91 29.39 -3.71
N GLU A 23 0.36 29.55 -2.51
CA GLU A 23 0.74 30.58 -1.53
C GLU A 23 1.91 30.12 -0.62
N GLU A 24 2.06 28.83 -0.37
CA GLU A 24 3.09 28.21 0.49
C GLU A 24 4.32 27.71 -0.30
N GLY A 25 4.23 27.59 -1.63
CA GLY A 25 5.37 27.31 -2.51
C GLY A 25 6.37 28.45 -2.67
N GLU A 26 6.04 29.67 -2.25
CA GLU A 26 6.91 30.86 -2.32
C GLU A 26 7.00 31.59 -0.97
N GLY A 27 7.49 30.88 0.06
CA GLY A 27 7.97 31.47 1.31
C GLY A 27 9.51 31.65 1.32
N PRO A 28 10.05 32.75 1.88
CA PRO A 28 11.39 33.23 1.55
C PRO A 28 12.49 32.32 2.10
N VAL A 29 13.40 31.91 1.21
CA VAL A 29 14.72 31.39 1.54
C VAL A 29 15.45 32.45 2.39
N ARG A 30 15.33 32.34 3.71
CA ARG A 30 15.96 33.27 4.65
C ARG A 30 17.46 33.05 4.62
N ALA A 31 18.14 34.01 4.01
CA ALA A 31 19.57 34.10 3.92
C ALA A 31 20.29 34.09 5.28
N ARG A 32 21.56 33.66 5.20
CA ARG A 32 22.72 33.88 6.09
C ARG A 32 23.06 32.77 7.08
N ARG A 33 24.05 31.97 6.66
CA ARG A 33 25.17 31.58 7.54
C ARG A 33 26.49 31.86 6.82
N ALA A 34 27.30 32.73 7.41
CA ALA A 34 28.64 33.08 6.94
C ALA A 34 29.58 31.86 6.93
N PRO A 35 30.63 31.85 6.09
CA PRO A 35 31.52 30.69 5.99
C PRO A 35 32.41 30.63 7.23
N ARG A 36 32.31 29.54 7.99
CA ARG A 36 33.34 29.15 8.96
C ARG A 36 34.38 28.36 8.18
N THR A 37 35.59 28.89 8.05
CA THR A 37 36.74 28.12 7.57
C THR A 37 37.07 27.05 8.61
N ALA A 38 36.74 25.80 8.30
CA ALA A 38 37.18 24.63 9.05
C ALA A 38 38.53 24.14 8.49
N PRO A 39 39.46 23.65 9.33
CA PRO A 39 40.69 23.02 8.87
C PRO A 39 40.37 21.75 8.06
N PRO A 40 41.23 21.32 7.12
CA PRO A 40 40.95 20.17 6.27
C PRO A 40 40.84 18.89 7.11
N ALA A 41 39.67 18.25 7.04
CA ALA A 41 39.45 16.92 7.57
C ALA A 41 40.19 15.87 6.72
N PRO A 42 40.70 14.78 7.32
CA PRO A 42 41.23 13.64 6.56
C PRO A 42 40.13 13.03 5.68
N PRO A 43 40.48 12.35 4.57
CA PRO A 43 39.49 11.79 3.65
C PRO A 43 38.55 10.83 4.41
N ALA A 44 37.25 11.11 4.30
CA ALA A 44 36.21 10.23 4.79
C ALA A 44 36.34 8.87 4.10
N ALA A 45 36.58 7.82 4.90
CA ALA A 45 36.26 6.48 4.49
C ALA A 45 34.76 6.41 4.14
N PRO A 46 34.33 5.51 3.23
CA PRO A 46 32.92 5.30 2.97
C PRO A 46 32.24 4.95 4.31
N VAL A 47 31.30 5.78 4.73
CA VAL A 47 30.30 5.37 5.71
C VAL A 47 29.39 4.40 4.97
N GLU A 48 29.68 3.11 5.12
CA GLU A 48 28.69 2.06 4.88
C GLU A 48 27.50 2.42 5.79
N ALA A 49 26.40 2.85 5.19
CA ALA A 49 25.13 2.98 5.89
C ALA A 49 24.61 1.55 6.11
N ASP A 50 25.15 0.90 7.14
CA ASP A 50 24.61 -0.33 7.69
C ASP A 50 23.40 0.04 8.57
N ASP A 51 22.32 0.44 7.89
CA ASP A 51 20.95 0.42 8.44
C ASP A 51 20.24 -0.86 7.94
N GLU A 52 20.96 -1.99 7.94
CA GLU A 52 20.40 -3.33 7.65
C GLU A 52 19.50 -3.83 8.81
N GLY A 53 19.39 -3.06 9.90
CA GLY A 53 18.60 -3.39 11.08
C GLY A 53 17.10 -3.08 11.00
N GLU A 54 16.63 -2.34 10.00
CA GLU A 54 15.23 -1.88 9.93
C GLU A 54 14.36 -2.57 8.86
N VAL A 55 14.96 -3.48 8.06
CA VAL A 55 14.22 -4.29 7.09
C VAL A 55 13.99 -5.69 7.63
N LEU A 56 12.83 -5.92 8.25
CA LEU A 56 12.41 -7.24 8.71
C LEU A 56 11.73 -8.01 7.57
N GLU A 57 12.47 -8.90 6.90
CA GLU A 57 11.90 -9.84 5.93
C GLU A 57 11.21 -11.02 6.63
N LEU A 58 9.88 -10.99 6.70
CA LEU A 58 9.08 -12.05 7.34
C LEU A 58 8.84 -13.22 6.38
N SER A 59 9.88 -14.04 6.16
CA SER A 59 9.79 -15.27 5.35
C SER A 59 9.24 -16.48 6.10
N ASP A 60 9.20 -16.42 7.44
CA ASP A 60 8.73 -17.52 8.29
C ASP A 60 7.32 -17.24 8.85
N PRO A 61 6.37 -18.18 8.76
CA PRO A 61 5.04 -17.99 9.30
C PRO A 61 5.08 -17.97 10.84
N ILE A 62 4.58 -16.89 11.44
CA ILE A 62 4.41 -16.80 12.90
C ILE A 62 3.37 -17.84 13.33
N LEU A 63 3.81 -18.89 14.02
CA LEU A 63 2.92 -19.80 14.73
C LEU A 63 2.33 -19.06 15.94
N PRO A 64 1.01 -19.11 16.18
CA PRO A 64 0.42 -18.47 17.34
C PRO A 64 0.94 -19.14 18.61
N VAL A 65 1.79 -18.42 19.35
CA VAL A 65 2.13 -18.78 20.73
C VAL A 65 0.91 -18.43 21.58
N PRO A 66 0.43 -19.32 22.46
CA PRO A 66 -0.66 -18.95 23.37
C PRO A 66 -0.20 -17.73 24.18
N ALA A 67 -0.96 -16.63 24.10
CA ALA A 67 -0.72 -15.48 24.94
C ALA A 67 -0.80 -15.94 26.40
N GLU A 68 0.29 -15.87 27.14
CA GLU A 68 0.23 -15.91 28.60
C GLU A 68 -0.52 -14.64 29.03
N VAL A 69 -1.83 -14.78 29.19
CA VAL A 69 -2.68 -13.76 29.80
C VAL A 69 -2.20 -13.61 31.24
N SER A 70 -1.43 -12.56 31.51
CA SER A 70 -1.22 -12.13 32.89
C SER A 70 -2.59 -11.80 33.47
N PRO A 71 -2.96 -12.34 34.66
CA PRO A 71 -4.27 -12.08 35.23
C PRO A 71 -4.44 -10.57 35.44
N PRO A 72 -5.63 -10.02 35.17
CA PRO A 72 -5.90 -8.63 35.47
C PRO A 72 -5.70 -8.42 36.97
N VAL A 73 -4.95 -7.38 37.34
CA VAL A 73 -4.90 -6.89 38.71
C VAL A 73 -6.32 -6.42 39.04
N VAL A 74 -7.03 -7.22 39.83
CA VAL A 74 -8.27 -6.82 40.47
C VAL A 74 -7.92 -5.69 41.44
N VAL A 75 -8.21 -4.47 41.01
CA VAL A 75 -8.37 -3.35 41.93
C VAL A 75 -9.81 -3.48 42.43
N ASP A 76 -9.97 -3.93 43.67
CA ASP A 76 -11.22 -3.80 44.41
C ASP A 76 -11.56 -2.31 44.50
N ASP A 77 -12.41 -1.84 43.59
CA ASP A 77 -13.18 -0.61 43.78
C ASP A 77 -14.65 -0.96 43.58
N ASP A 78 -15.31 -1.04 44.72
CA ASP A 78 -16.72 -1.30 44.95
C ASP A 78 -17.53 -0.12 44.39
N ILE A 79 -17.98 -0.21 43.14
CA ILE A 79 -19.05 0.62 42.59
C ILE A 79 -20.10 -0.31 41.98
N ALA A 80 -21.03 -0.71 42.84
CA ALA A 80 -22.34 -1.18 42.43
C ALA A 80 -23.20 0.03 42.02
N GLU A 81 -23.42 0.22 40.72
CA GLU A 81 -24.56 1.01 40.23
C GLU A 81 -25.12 0.38 38.93
N GLU A 82 -26.35 -0.13 39.08
CA GLU A 82 -27.44 -0.30 38.12
C GLU A 82 -27.12 -0.38 36.61
N VAL A 83 -27.12 -1.61 36.09
CA VAL A 83 -27.48 -1.90 34.70
C VAL A 83 -29.00 -1.79 34.55
N GLU A 84 -29.47 -0.63 34.09
CA GLU A 84 -30.86 -0.39 33.72
C GLU A 84 -31.20 -1.19 32.44
N GLU A 85 -31.98 -2.27 32.60
CA GLU A 85 -32.53 -3.08 31.51
C GLU A 85 -33.44 -2.23 30.61
N GLN A 86 -32.93 -1.81 29.46
CA GLN A 86 -33.75 -1.23 28.40
C GLN A 86 -34.46 -2.36 27.64
N GLU A 87 -35.73 -2.60 27.99
CA GLU A 87 -36.63 -3.43 27.20
C GLU A 87 -36.90 -2.79 25.82
N PRO A 88 -36.62 -3.47 24.69
CA PRO A 88 -37.04 -2.99 23.39
C PRO A 88 -38.56 -3.21 23.22
N VAL A 89 -39.31 -2.12 23.26
CA VAL A 89 -40.73 -2.07 22.89
C VAL A 89 -40.90 -2.46 21.41
N MET A 90 -41.30 -3.70 21.17
CA MET A 90 -41.70 -4.20 19.86
C MET A 90 -43.10 -3.71 19.52
N ALA A 91 -43.19 -2.79 18.55
CA ALA A 91 -44.43 -2.46 17.87
C ALA A 91 -44.13 -2.29 16.37
N ASP A 92 -44.34 -3.34 15.57
CA ASP A 92 -45.30 -3.25 14.47
C ASP A 92 -45.71 -4.64 14.00
N SER A 93 -47.00 -4.79 13.71
CA SER A 93 -47.65 -6.02 13.32
C SER A 93 -47.49 -6.24 11.81
N HIS A 94 -46.69 -7.22 11.39
CA HIS A 94 -46.77 -7.74 10.03
C HIS A 94 -47.72 -8.94 10.00
N VAL A 95 -48.86 -8.74 9.36
CA VAL A 95 -49.92 -9.74 9.13
C VAL A 95 -49.35 -10.92 8.35
N ALA A 96 -49.25 -12.09 8.98
CA ALA A 96 -48.87 -13.35 8.35
C ALA A 96 -50.12 -14.20 8.05
N ASP A 97 -50.28 -14.58 6.79
CA ASP A 97 -51.26 -15.56 6.30
C ASP A 97 -50.90 -16.98 6.81
N PRO A 98 -51.85 -17.84 7.25
CA PRO A 98 -51.51 -19.06 7.99
C PRO A 98 -51.35 -20.28 7.07
N ALA A 99 -50.22 -20.99 7.19
CA ALA A 99 -50.07 -22.39 6.76
C ALA A 99 -49.13 -23.15 7.72
N PRO A 100 -49.30 -24.48 7.91
CA PRO A 100 -49.41 -25.08 9.25
C PRO A 100 -48.10 -25.58 9.90
N ALA A 101 -48.07 -25.41 11.22
CA ALA A 101 -47.33 -26.03 12.31
C ALA A 101 -46.37 -27.24 12.05
N VAL A 102 -45.08 -26.98 12.30
CA VAL A 102 -44.03 -27.72 13.05
C VAL A 102 -43.72 -29.22 12.83
N ARG A 103 -42.44 -29.47 12.52
CA ARG A 103 -41.58 -30.34 13.35
C ARG A 103 -40.16 -29.75 13.44
N ALA A 104 -39.79 -29.28 14.62
CA ALA A 104 -38.42 -28.90 14.95
C ALA A 104 -37.63 -30.14 15.36
N ALA A 105 -36.55 -30.45 14.64
CA ALA A 105 -35.41 -31.20 15.16
C ALA A 105 -34.24 -30.22 15.16
N ALA A 106 -33.70 -29.92 16.34
CA ALA A 106 -32.65 -28.93 16.54
C ALA A 106 -31.35 -29.32 15.79
N PRO A 107 -30.68 -28.39 15.07
CA PRO A 107 -29.29 -28.58 14.71
C PRO A 107 -28.39 -28.21 15.90
N SER A 108 -27.56 -29.17 16.34
CA SER A 108 -26.44 -28.89 17.23
C SER A 108 -25.46 -27.94 16.53
N PRO A 109 -24.86 -26.94 17.21
CA PRO A 109 -23.97 -25.98 16.58
C PRO A 109 -22.61 -26.65 16.34
N ALA A 110 -22.49 -27.41 15.25
CA ALA A 110 -21.19 -27.54 14.62
C ALA A 110 -20.74 -26.11 14.32
N ALA A 111 -19.55 -25.71 14.78
CA ALA A 111 -18.95 -24.42 14.51
C ALA A 111 -19.00 -24.16 12.99
N GLY A 112 -20.07 -23.50 12.58
CA GLY A 112 -20.44 -23.34 11.19
C GLY A 112 -19.63 -22.20 10.64
N SER A 113 -19.21 -22.34 9.39
CA SER A 113 -18.76 -21.19 8.61
C SER A 113 -19.75 -20.04 8.81
N ILE A 114 -19.27 -18.92 9.36
CA ILE A 114 -20.04 -17.69 9.55
C ILE A 114 -20.51 -17.16 8.18
N LEU A 115 -19.83 -17.57 7.12
CA LEU A 115 -20.20 -17.29 5.74
C LEU A 115 -21.19 -18.33 5.23
N SER A 116 -22.23 -17.85 4.53
CA SER A 116 -23.04 -18.71 3.69
C SER A 116 -22.19 -19.31 2.56
N ALA A 117 -22.53 -20.52 2.11
CA ALA A 117 -21.81 -21.19 1.03
C ALA A 117 -21.73 -20.32 -0.24
N GLY A 118 -22.83 -19.63 -0.58
CA GLY A 118 -22.86 -18.71 -1.72
C GLY A 118 -21.97 -17.48 -1.55
N ALA A 119 -21.90 -16.90 -0.34
CA ALA A 119 -20.98 -15.78 -0.08
C ALA A 119 -19.51 -16.22 -0.20
N ALA A 120 -19.17 -17.39 0.35
CA ALA A 120 -17.81 -17.94 0.25
C ALA A 120 -17.41 -18.22 -1.20
N GLU A 121 -18.32 -18.75 -2.02
CA GLU A 121 -18.08 -19.02 -3.44
C GLU A 121 -17.99 -17.73 -4.26
N ALA A 122 -18.83 -16.73 -3.99
CA ALA A 122 -18.77 -15.41 -4.62
C ALA A 122 -17.44 -14.69 -4.32
N SER A 123 -16.96 -14.72 -3.07
CA SER A 123 -15.67 -14.13 -2.70
C SER A 123 -14.50 -14.86 -3.37
N ARG A 124 -14.53 -16.20 -3.46
CA ARG A 124 -13.52 -16.97 -4.18
C ARG A 124 -13.48 -16.61 -5.67
N ASN A 125 -14.64 -16.46 -6.30
CA ASN A 125 -14.72 -16.07 -7.71
C ASN A 125 -14.23 -14.62 -7.94
N ALA A 126 -14.54 -13.69 -7.04
CA ALA A 126 -14.06 -12.31 -7.12
C ALA A 126 -12.53 -12.22 -6.96
N LEU A 127 -11.95 -12.99 -6.02
CA LEU A 127 -10.50 -13.06 -5.83
C LEU A 127 -9.80 -13.78 -6.99
N ASP A 128 -10.39 -14.83 -7.56
CA ASP A 128 -9.85 -15.50 -8.74
C ASP A 128 -9.78 -14.55 -9.94
N ASN A 129 -10.85 -13.76 -10.16
CA ASN A 129 -10.86 -12.71 -11.18
C ASN A 129 -9.78 -11.65 -10.95
N LEU A 130 -9.58 -11.19 -9.71
CA LEU A 130 -8.51 -10.25 -9.38
C LEU A 130 -7.12 -10.85 -9.65
N SER A 131 -6.89 -12.10 -9.25
CA SER A 131 -5.60 -12.77 -9.47
C SER A 131 -5.27 -12.89 -10.96
N ARG A 132 -6.27 -13.19 -11.80
CA ARG A 132 -6.10 -13.25 -13.26
C ARG A 132 -5.76 -11.90 -13.86
N LEU A 133 -6.24 -10.80 -13.29
CA LEU A 133 -5.89 -9.45 -13.74
C LEU A 133 -4.47 -9.06 -13.33
N ILE A 134 -4.01 -9.44 -12.14
CA ILE A 134 -2.64 -9.21 -11.67
C ILE A 134 -1.65 -10.04 -12.50
N VAL A 135 -1.90 -11.34 -12.69
CA VAL A 135 -1.03 -12.23 -13.50
C VAL A 135 -1.02 -11.83 -14.98
N ARG A 136 -2.15 -11.31 -15.51
CA ARG A 136 -2.21 -10.71 -16.86
C ARG A 136 -1.36 -9.45 -16.95
N ALA A 137 -1.36 -8.61 -15.92
CA ALA A 137 -0.55 -7.40 -15.87
C ALA A 137 0.95 -7.70 -15.78
N GLU A 138 1.33 -8.77 -15.09
CA GLU A 138 2.73 -9.23 -14.98
C GLU A 138 3.23 -10.00 -16.21
N SER A 139 2.33 -10.40 -17.12
CA SER A 139 2.69 -11.15 -18.33
C SER A 139 3.13 -10.18 -19.45
N PRO A 140 4.43 -10.14 -19.83
CA PRO A 140 5.02 -9.11 -20.70
C PRO A 140 4.63 -9.25 -22.19
N SER A 141 3.60 -10.01 -22.52
CA SER A 141 3.24 -10.38 -23.90
C SER A 141 2.00 -9.66 -24.45
N SER A 142 1.36 -8.78 -23.68
CA SER A 142 0.16 -8.07 -24.10
C SER A 142 0.41 -6.56 -24.14
N PRO A 143 0.73 -5.96 -25.31
CA PRO A 143 1.04 -4.52 -25.40
C PRO A 143 -0.09 -3.61 -24.92
N LYS A 144 -1.34 -4.12 -24.89
CA LYS A 144 -2.53 -3.39 -24.43
C LYS A 144 -2.78 -3.49 -22.92
N ALA A 145 -2.12 -4.43 -22.23
CA ALA A 145 -2.20 -4.56 -20.77
C ALA A 145 -1.21 -3.59 -20.11
N ASP A 146 -0.03 -3.43 -20.71
CA ASP A 146 0.98 -2.46 -20.30
C ASP A 146 0.36 -1.05 -20.21
N ASP A 147 -0.37 -0.62 -21.24
CA ASP A 147 -0.98 0.72 -21.34
C ASP A 147 -1.96 1.10 -20.20
N ASN A 148 -2.57 0.11 -19.55
CA ASN A 148 -3.55 0.33 -18.47
C ASN A 148 -2.94 0.17 -17.06
N THR A 149 -1.65 -0.10 -16.98
CA THR A 149 -0.91 -0.20 -15.71
C THR A 149 -0.05 1.04 -15.53
N LEU A 150 0.22 1.40 -14.27
CA LEU A 150 1.18 2.46 -13.95
C LEU A 150 2.56 2.15 -14.54
N GLU A 151 2.98 0.88 -14.51
CA GLU A 151 4.27 0.45 -15.08
C GLU A 151 4.34 0.74 -16.57
N GLY A 152 3.31 0.41 -17.35
CA GLY A 152 3.37 0.68 -18.79
C GLY A 152 3.29 2.17 -19.12
N LEU A 153 2.59 2.98 -18.33
CA LEU A 153 2.66 4.45 -18.47
C LEU A 153 4.07 4.98 -18.19
N VAL A 154 4.70 4.57 -17.08
CA VAL A 154 6.06 4.96 -16.73
C VAL A 154 7.06 4.48 -17.80
N ARG A 155 6.91 3.26 -18.29
CA ARG A 155 7.74 2.71 -19.37
C ARG A 155 7.55 3.47 -20.69
N ALA A 156 6.32 3.86 -21.04
CA ALA A 156 6.04 4.67 -22.22
C ALA A 156 6.69 6.05 -22.14
N MET A 157 6.78 6.64 -20.94
CA MET A 157 7.46 7.91 -20.70
C MET A 157 8.99 7.78 -20.67
N LEU A 158 9.53 6.71 -20.08
CA LEU A 158 10.99 6.50 -19.98
C LEU A 158 11.63 6.01 -21.27
N ARG A 159 10.89 5.26 -22.11
CA ARG A 159 11.39 4.72 -23.38
C ARG A 159 12.02 5.79 -24.30
N PRO A 160 11.39 6.94 -24.60
CA PRO A 160 12.01 7.96 -25.45
C PRO A 160 13.26 8.57 -24.83
N MET A 161 13.28 8.81 -23.51
CA MET A 161 14.45 9.39 -22.83
C MET A 161 15.65 8.44 -22.84
N LEU A 162 15.40 7.15 -22.60
CA LEU A 162 16.44 6.12 -22.67
C LEU A 162 16.93 5.88 -24.10
N ALA A 163 16.04 5.94 -25.10
CA ALA A 163 16.42 5.79 -26.49
C ALA A 163 17.35 6.92 -26.96
N GLU A 164 17.01 8.18 -26.67
CA GLU A 164 17.85 9.33 -27.00
C GLU A 164 19.23 9.26 -26.32
N TRP A 165 19.24 8.84 -25.05
CA TRP A 165 20.48 8.64 -24.32
C TRP A 165 21.33 7.52 -24.93
N LEU A 166 20.73 6.38 -25.26
CA LEU A 166 21.43 5.26 -25.89
C LEU A 166 21.97 5.67 -27.26
N ASP A 167 21.19 6.37 -28.09
CA ASP A 167 21.64 6.85 -29.40
C ASP A 167 22.85 7.78 -29.29
N THR A 168 22.91 8.59 -28.23
CA THR A 168 24.01 9.55 -28.00
C THR A 168 25.26 8.88 -27.43
N HIS A 169 25.11 7.94 -26.50
CA HIS A 169 26.24 7.43 -25.71
C HIS A 169 26.73 6.04 -26.11
N LEU A 170 25.88 5.20 -26.70
CA LEU A 170 26.22 3.83 -27.08
C LEU A 170 27.33 3.75 -28.13
N PRO A 171 27.40 4.59 -29.18
CA PRO A 171 28.44 4.50 -30.20
C PRO A 171 29.85 4.58 -29.62
N ALA A 172 30.10 5.54 -28.74
CA ALA A 172 31.42 5.73 -28.12
C ALA A 172 31.83 4.53 -27.26
N MET A 173 30.90 3.99 -26.44
CA MET A 173 31.16 2.80 -25.62
C MET A 173 31.51 1.57 -26.46
N VAL A 174 30.83 1.39 -27.60
CA VAL A 174 31.11 0.28 -28.51
C VAL A 174 32.45 0.47 -29.22
N GLU A 175 32.80 1.67 -29.65
CA GLU A 175 34.09 1.95 -30.27
C GLU A 175 35.26 1.64 -29.33
N GLU A 176 35.19 2.03 -28.06
CA GLU A 176 36.21 1.72 -27.06
C GLU A 176 36.36 0.21 -26.85
N MET A 177 35.23 -0.51 -26.72
CA MET A 177 35.23 -1.95 -26.51
C MET A 177 35.73 -2.72 -27.75
N VAL A 178 35.37 -2.28 -28.95
CA VAL A 178 35.84 -2.87 -30.21
C VAL A 178 37.33 -2.57 -30.42
N ALA A 179 37.78 -1.34 -30.15
CA ALA A 179 39.21 -0.99 -30.23
C ALA A 179 40.05 -1.84 -29.25
N ALA A 180 39.55 -2.06 -28.03
CA ALA A 180 40.18 -2.94 -27.06
C ALA A 180 40.24 -4.40 -27.56
N GLU A 181 39.16 -4.92 -28.15
CA GLU A 181 39.12 -6.29 -28.67
C GLU A 181 40.03 -6.48 -29.89
N ILE A 182 40.10 -5.51 -30.80
CA ILE A 182 41.05 -5.51 -31.93
C ILE A 182 42.49 -5.46 -31.42
N ALA A 183 42.81 -4.58 -30.47
CA ALA A 183 44.15 -4.49 -29.88
C ALA A 183 44.56 -5.80 -29.20
N LYS A 184 43.61 -6.50 -28.57
CA LYS A 184 43.83 -7.81 -27.94
C LYS A 184 44.10 -8.90 -28.97
N ILE A 185 43.29 -8.99 -30.03
CA ILE A 185 43.47 -9.99 -31.10
C ILE A 185 44.79 -9.75 -31.85
N THR A 186 45.13 -8.50 -32.12
CA THR A 186 46.38 -8.15 -32.83
C THR A 186 47.63 -8.34 -31.97
N ARG A 187 47.53 -8.24 -30.64
CA ARG A 187 48.62 -8.55 -29.71
C ARG A 187 48.82 -10.04 -29.48
N ALA A 188 47.80 -10.88 -29.68
CA ALA A 188 47.94 -12.33 -29.55
C ALA A 188 48.77 -12.87 -30.73
N PRO A 189 50.03 -13.33 -30.51
CA PRO A 189 50.79 -13.97 -31.57
C PRO A 189 50.14 -15.31 -31.92
N ARG A 190 50.04 -15.60 -33.21
CA ARG A 190 49.58 -16.87 -33.75
C ARG A 190 50.58 -17.99 -33.52
#